data_AF-A0A2V6LJI6-F1
#
_entry.id   AF-A0A2V6LJI6-F1
#
_cell.length_a   1.000
_cell.length_b   1.000
_cell.length_c   1.000
_cell.angle_alpha   90.00
_cell.angle_beta   90.00
_cell.angle_gamma   90.00
#
_symmetry.space_group_name_H-M   'P 1'
#
loop_
_entity.id
_entity.type
_entity.pdbx_description
1 polymer ?
#
loop_
_entity_poly.entity_id
_entity_poly.type
_entity_poly.pdbx_seq_one_letter_code
_entity_poly.pdbx_strand_id
1 'polypeptide(L)'
;MKTTTLSILLVTSLLLRTQIGADGGEDVAASPRLSLGEVTRAVLENNPAIKEAESRWQAAIHRVRQANAWDDPRVAGESRVRRFVDIPPNAFMDQTLSIEQLVPVTGKNLARGRAAAAEALSAFEEARRVQLDVIAKARATYFQLANAYDQLEINNKNLTSLKQISDISRSRGERAYRRDRLQQAAGDAAGFGAQFIGRAVTTEHADEPRRVCAAWSAGCSDNK
;
A
#
# COMPACT_ATOMS: atom_id res chain seq x y z
N MET A 1 39.78 -8.89 13.78
CA MET A 1 39.97 -8.49 12.37
C MET A 1 39.03 -9.21 11.37
N LYS A 2 37.99 -9.96 11.82
CA LYS A 2 37.05 -10.68 10.94
C LYS A 2 35.66 -10.01 10.83
N THR A 3 35.32 -9.15 11.79
CA THR A 3 34.03 -8.45 11.86
C THR A 3 33.98 -7.24 10.94
N THR A 4 35.09 -6.52 10.79
CA THR A 4 35.19 -5.36 9.88
C THR A 4 35.09 -5.76 8.41
N THR A 5 35.64 -6.92 8.03
CA THR A 5 35.55 -7.46 6.66
C THR A 5 34.12 -7.90 6.30
N LEU A 6 33.37 -8.45 7.26
CA LEU A 6 31.95 -8.81 7.08
C LEU A 6 31.06 -7.56 6.94
N SER A 7 31.31 -6.51 7.73
CA SER A 7 30.59 -5.24 7.61
C SER A 7 30.87 -4.55 6.27
N ILE A 8 32.12 -4.57 5.80
CA ILE A 8 32.48 -3.99 4.50
C ILE A 8 31.81 -4.78 3.36
N LEU A 9 31.81 -6.12 3.40
CA LEU A 9 31.14 -6.95 2.40
C LEU A 9 29.62 -6.72 2.37
N LEU A 10 29.00 -6.57 3.54
CA LEU A 10 27.56 -6.32 3.67
C LEU A 10 27.20 -4.92 3.12
N VAL A 11 27.99 -3.89 3.42
CA VAL A 11 27.81 -2.53 2.89
C VAL A 11 28.07 -2.48 1.37
N THR A 12 29.09 -3.18 0.87
CA THR A 12 29.34 -3.24 -0.59
C THR A 12 28.26 -3.99 -1.36
N SER A 13 27.66 -5.04 -0.78
CA SER A 13 26.53 -5.74 -1.43
C SER A 13 25.24 -4.91 -1.42
N LEU A 14 25.06 -4.05 -0.43
CA LEU A 14 23.90 -3.16 -0.33
C LEU A 14 24.00 -1.99 -1.33
N LEU A 15 25.20 -1.47 -1.57
CA LEU A 15 25.46 -0.41 -2.56
C LEU A 15 25.45 -0.90 -4.01
N LEU A 16 25.75 -2.18 -4.27
CA LEU A 16 25.71 -2.74 -5.62
C LEU A 16 24.27 -3.03 -6.09
N ARG A 17 23.30 -3.15 -5.17
CA ARG A 17 21.88 -3.30 -5.50
C ARG A 17 21.20 -2.00 -5.89
N THR A 18 21.76 -0.84 -5.55
CA THR A 18 21.15 0.47 -5.85
C THR A 18 21.51 1.03 -7.22
N GLN A 19 22.37 0.37 -8.01
CA GLN A 19 22.90 0.91 -9.28
C GLN A 19 22.54 0.09 -10.54
N ILE A 20 21.68 -0.93 -10.44
CA ILE A 20 21.12 -1.60 -11.62
C ILE A 20 19.69 -1.09 -11.79
N GLY A 21 19.54 -0.01 -12.58
CA GLY A 21 18.25 0.57 -12.92
C GLY A 21 18.28 2.02 -13.39
N ALA A 22 19.33 2.41 -14.13
CA ALA A 22 19.33 3.66 -14.89
C ALA A 22 19.67 3.33 -16.34
N ASP A 23 18.76 2.62 -17.01
CA ASP A 23 18.71 2.58 -18.47
C ASP A 23 17.41 3.25 -18.88
N GLY A 24 17.56 4.39 -19.57
CA GLY A 24 16.48 5.25 -20.03
C GLY A 24 15.81 4.69 -21.27
N GLY A 25 15.22 3.51 -21.15
CA GLY A 25 14.25 3.00 -22.10
C GLY A 25 12.88 3.59 -21.76
N GLU A 26 12.39 4.51 -22.59
CA GLU A 26 10.98 4.87 -22.66
C GLU A 26 10.18 3.68 -23.22
N ASP A 27 10.15 2.58 -22.49
CA ASP A 27 9.06 1.62 -22.59
C ASP A 27 7.95 2.15 -21.69
N VAL A 28 6.96 2.79 -22.33
CA VAL A 28 5.59 2.81 -21.79
C VAL A 28 5.04 1.38 -21.91
N ALA A 29 5.72 0.44 -21.26
CA ALA A 29 5.19 -0.87 -20.95
C ALA A 29 3.99 -0.58 -20.05
N ALA A 30 2.79 -0.88 -20.55
CA ALA A 30 1.56 -0.83 -19.81
C ALA A 30 1.83 -1.28 -18.37
N SER A 31 1.76 -0.36 -17.41
CA SER A 31 2.13 -0.64 -16.02
C SER A 31 1.44 -1.95 -15.64
N PRO A 32 2.19 -3.01 -15.25
CA PRO A 32 1.60 -4.31 -14.99
C PRO A 32 0.49 -4.11 -13.96
N ARG A 33 -0.76 -4.27 -14.41
CA ARG A 33 -1.91 -4.16 -13.49
C ARG A 33 -1.74 -5.30 -12.50
N LEU A 34 -1.37 -4.96 -11.28
CA LEU A 34 -1.16 -5.91 -10.21
C LEU A 34 -2.42 -6.79 -10.11
N SER A 35 -2.30 -8.08 -10.41
CA SER A 35 -3.46 -8.96 -10.36
C SER A 35 -3.60 -9.60 -8.97
N LEU A 36 -4.84 -9.90 -8.56
CA LEU A 36 -5.12 -10.58 -7.30
C LEU A 36 -4.39 -11.94 -7.18
N GLY A 37 -4.30 -12.66 -8.31
CA GLY A 37 -3.61 -13.94 -8.38
C GLY A 37 -2.11 -13.82 -8.13
N GLU A 38 -1.46 -12.82 -8.73
CA GLU A 38 -0.04 -12.54 -8.51
C GLU A 38 0.25 -12.15 -7.07
N VAL A 39 -0.58 -11.28 -6.47
CA VAL A 39 -0.42 -10.88 -5.06
C VAL A 39 -0.56 -12.10 -4.14
N THR A 40 -1.58 -12.92 -4.37
CA THR A 40 -1.81 -14.11 -3.54
C THR A 40 -0.63 -15.10 -3.66
N ARG A 41 -0.14 -15.36 -4.87
CA ARG A 41 1.01 -16.22 -5.12
C ARG A 41 2.30 -15.67 -4.47
N ALA A 42 2.59 -14.39 -4.70
CA ALA A 42 3.77 -13.74 -4.16
C ALA A 42 3.77 -13.76 -2.62
N VAL A 43 2.62 -13.57 -1.99
CA VAL A 43 2.47 -13.67 -0.53
C VAL A 43 2.67 -15.09 -0.04
N LEU A 44 2.12 -16.10 -0.72
CA LEU A 44 2.30 -17.50 -0.33
C LEU A 44 3.78 -17.94 -0.37
N GLU A 45 4.53 -17.51 -1.38
CA GLU A 45 5.93 -17.92 -1.56
C GLU A 45 6.91 -17.16 -0.64
N ASN A 46 6.60 -15.90 -0.32
CA ASN A 46 7.55 -15.00 0.34
C ASN A 46 7.22 -14.69 1.81
N ASN A 47 6.03 -15.01 2.31
CA ASN A 47 5.65 -14.61 3.66
C ASN A 47 6.40 -15.44 4.75
N PRO A 48 7.13 -14.79 5.68
CA PRO A 48 7.86 -15.49 6.74
C PRO A 48 6.94 -16.19 7.74
N ALA A 49 5.74 -15.69 8.01
CA ALA A 49 4.81 -16.30 8.96
C ALA A 49 4.37 -17.70 8.52
N ILE A 50 4.18 -17.91 7.21
CA ILE A 50 3.86 -19.22 6.64
C ILE A 50 5.06 -20.16 6.82
N LYS A 51 6.27 -19.71 6.47
CA LYS A 51 7.50 -20.50 6.61
C LYS A 51 7.80 -20.90 8.05
N GLU A 52 7.57 -20.00 8.99
CA GLU A 52 7.71 -20.29 10.42
C GLU A 52 6.68 -21.31 10.90
N ALA A 53 5.42 -21.22 10.45
CA ALA A 53 4.39 -22.17 10.81
C ALA A 53 4.65 -23.56 10.20
N GLU A 54 5.09 -23.62 8.94
CA GLU A 54 5.52 -24.87 8.29
C GLU A 54 6.73 -25.49 8.99
N SER A 55 7.73 -24.69 9.36
CA SER A 55 8.90 -25.17 10.11
C SER A 55 8.49 -25.74 11.48
N ARG A 56 7.55 -25.09 12.18
CA ARG A 56 6.98 -25.61 13.44
C ARG A 56 6.29 -26.95 13.24
N TRP A 57 5.51 -27.11 12.17
CA TRP A 57 4.87 -28.37 11.81
C TRP A 57 5.90 -29.47 11.47
N GLN A 58 6.92 -29.16 10.66
CA GLN A 58 8.02 -30.09 10.35
C GLN A 58 8.76 -30.52 11.61
N ALA A 59 9.07 -29.59 12.51
CA ALA A 59 9.68 -29.91 13.80
C ALA A 59 8.79 -30.85 14.64
N ALA A 60 7.47 -30.66 14.61
CA ALA A 60 6.53 -31.55 15.28
C ALA A 60 6.54 -32.96 14.67
N ILE A 61 6.58 -33.10 13.34
CA ILE A 61 6.71 -34.41 12.67
C ILE A 61 7.99 -35.13 13.12
N HIS A 62 9.12 -34.42 13.18
CA HIS A 62 10.37 -35.02 13.64
C HIS A 62 10.30 -35.48 15.11
N ARG A 63 9.57 -34.76 15.97
CA ARG A 63 9.30 -35.19 17.34
C ARG A 63 8.48 -36.48 17.41
N VAL A 64 7.53 -36.71 16.50
CA VAL A 64 6.78 -37.99 16.43
C VAL A 64 7.73 -39.16 16.18
N ARG A 65 8.69 -38.99 15.27
CA ARG A 65 9.69 -40.02 14.99
C ARG A 65 10.58 -40.30 16.19
N GLN A 66 11.01 -39.24 16.89
CA GLN A 66 11.82 -39.36 18.10
C GLN A 66 11.05 -40.02 19.25
N ALA A 67 9.76 -39.69 19.43
CA ALA A 67 8.92 -40.26 20.49
C ALA A 67 8.62 -41.76 20.30
N ASN A 68 8.64 -42.24 19.05
CA ASN A 68 8.50 -43.66 18.72
C ASN A 68 9.83 -44.44 18.78
N ALA A 69 10.97 -43.74 18.79
CA ALA A 69 12.28 -44.38 18.84
C ALA A 69 12.49 -45.08 20.19
N TRP A 70 13.42 -46.04 20.20
CA TRP A 70 13.90 -46.63 21.45
C TRP A 70 14.81 -45.66 22.18
N ASP A 71 14.97 -45.87 23.49
CA ASP A 71 15.91 -45.09 24.27
C ASP A 71 17.32 -45.30 23.70
N ASP A 72 18.11 -44.21 23.66
CA ASP A 72 19.44 -44.22 23.05
C ASP A 72 20.37 -45.21 23.78
N PRO A 73 21.22 -45.96 23.05
CA PRO A 73 22.18 -46.86 23.66
C PRO A 73 23.22 -46.04 24.46
N ARG A 74 23.41 -46.43 25.71
CA ARG A 74 24.45 -45.89 26.58
C ARG A 74 25.73 -46.67 26.34
N VAL A 75 26.76 -45.98 25.87
CA VAL A 75 28.10 -46.54 25.72
C VAL A 75 28.97 -45.98 26.84
N ALA A 76 29.52 -46.85 27.68
CA ALA A 76 30.45 -46.47 28.73
C ALA A 76 31.77 -47.22 28.55
N GLY A 77 32.89 -46.50 28.69
CA GLY A 77 34.22 -47.06 28.61
C GLY A 77 34.99 -46.76 29.90
N GLU A 78 35.49 -47.81 30.56
CA GLU A 78 36.37 -47.67 31.71
C GLU A 78 37.76 -48.19 31.36
N SER A 79 38.79 -47.39 31.65
CA SER A 79 40.19 -47.76 31.49
C SER A 79 40.92 -47.51 32.80
N ARG A 80 41.41 -48.57 33.42
CA ARG A 80 42.21 -48.44 34.66
C ARG A 80 43.68 -48.25 34.31
N VAL A 81 44.12 -47.00 34.24
CA VAL A 81 45.55 -46.67 34.15
C VAL A 81 46.10 -46.46 35.56
N ARG A 82 46.74 -47.48 36.12
CA ARG A 82 47.43 -47.37 37.43
C ARG A 82 48.88 -46.94 37.17
N ARG A 83 49.36 -45.92 37.89
CA ARG A 83 50.61 -45.18 37.57
C ARG A 83 51.91 -45.97 37.84
N PHE A 84 51.84 -47.15 38.48
CA PHE A 84 53.03 -47.89 38.94
C PHE A 84 52.77 -49.41 39.08
N VAL A 85 52.46 -50.11 37.98
CA VAL A 85 52.42 -51.58 37.98
C VAL A 85 53.19 -52.07 36.77
N ASP A 86 54.25 -52.86 36.96
CA ASP A 86 54.93 -53.58 35.88
C ASP A 86 53.92 -54.55 35.26
N ILE A 87 53.49 -54.27 34.03
CA ILE A 87 52.56 -55.12 33.29
C ILE A 87 53.41 -56.24 32.65
N PRO A 88 53.28 -57.51 33.08
CA PRO A 88 54.01 -58.60 32.45
C PRO A 88 53.59 -58.74 30.97
N PRO A 89 54.46 -59.26 30.09
CA PRO A 89 54.27 -59.27 28.62
C PRO A 89 53.03 -60.06 28.14
N ASN A 90 52.32 -60.72 29.05
CA ASN A 90 51.14 -61.55 28.87
C ASN A 90 49.92 -61.06 29.67
N ALA A 91 49.93 -59.84 30.22
CA ALA A 91 48.80 -59.26 30.93
C ALA A 91 47.86 -58.48 30.00
N PHE A 92 46.56 -58.76 30.10
CA PHE A 92 45.50 -58.02 29.42
C PHE A 92 45.26 -56.69 30.15
N MET A 93 45.14 -55.59 29.41
CA MET A 93 44.77 -54.30 29.99
C MET A 93 43.31 -54.35 30.46
N ASP A 94 43.03 -53.87 31.68
CA ASP A 94 41.67 -53.66 32.20
C ASP A 94 41.00 -52.47 31.47
N GLN A 95 40.63 -52.70 30.21
CA GLN A 95 39.82 -51.80 29.39
C GLN A 95 38.47 -52.48 29.13
N THR A 96 37.40 -51.92 29.65
CA THR A 96 36.04 -52.44 29.47
C THR A 96 35.22 -51.42 28.71
N LEU A 97 34.59 -51.85 27.61
CA LEU A 97 33.59 -51.09 26.88
C LEU A 97 32.24 -51.78 27.07
N SER A 98 31.27 -51.09 27.67
CA SER A 98 29.90 -51.57 27.82
C SER A 98 28.95 -50.77 26.93
N ILE A 99 27.99 -51.47 26.32
CA ILE A 99 26.89 -50.90 25.54
C ILE A 99 25.60 -51.39 26.19
N GLU A 100 24.80 -50.49 26.72
CA GLU A 100 23.53 -50.77 27.38
C GLU A 100 22.39 -50.09 26.62
N GLN A 101 21.34 -50.84 26.26
CA GLN A 101 20.14 -50.27 25.64
C GLN A 101 18.90 -50.80 26.35
N LEU A 102 18.02 -49.89 26.79
CA LEU A 102 16.72 -50.25 27.34
C LEU A 102 15.81 -50.73 26.21
N VAL A 103 15.45 -52.02 26.23
CA VAL A 103 14.47 -52.58 25.28
C VAL A 103 13.07 -52.46 25.91
N PRO A 104 12.20 -51.57 25.39
CA PRO A 104 10.86 -51.41 25.95
C PRO A 104 9.99 -52.62 25.58
N VAL A 105 9.79 -53.53 26.52
CA VAL A 105 8.88 -54.69 26.37
C VAL A 105 7.40 -54.25 26.40
N THR A 106 7.13 -53.01 26.82
CA THR A 106 5.77 -52.45 26.97
C THR A 106 5.48 -51.38 25.92
N GLY A 107 4.22 -51.24 25.51
CA GLY A 107 3.76 -50.28 24.48
C GLY A 107 3.83 -48.79 24.85
N LYS A 108 4.66 -48.40 25.83
CA LYS A 108 4.80 -47.01 26.30
C LYS A 108 5.26 -46.06 25.18
N ASN A 109 6.15 -46.51 24.30
CA ASN A 109 6.63 -45.70 23.17
C ASN A 109 5.54 -45.48 22.12
N LEU A 110 4.66 -46.47 21.90
CA LEU A 110 3.50 -46.31 21.03
C LEU A 110 2.52 -45.26 21.58
N ALA A 111 2.29 -45.24 22.89
CA ALA A 111 1.46 -44.22 23.54
C ALA A 111 2.07 -42.82 23.41
N ARG A 112 3.39 -42.67 23.65
CA ARG A 112 4.12 -41.41 23.43
C ARG A 112 4.06 -40.95 21.97
N GLY A 113 4.23 -41.88 21.03
CA GLY A 113 4.11 -41.62 19.60
C GLY A 113 2.73 -41.13 19.19
N ARG A 114 1.64 -41.71 19.75
CA ARG A 114 0.27 -41.24 19.51
C ARG A 114 0.03 -39.83 20.06
N ALA A 115 0.53 -39.53 21.25
CA ALA A 115 0.43 -38.18 21.82
C ALA A 115 1.18 -37.16 20.95
N ALA A 116 2.44 -37.45 20.57
CA ALA A 116 3.21 -36.59 19.68
C ALA A 116 2.56 -36.44 18.29
N ALA A 117 1.92 -37.49 17.78
CA ALA A 117 1.21 -37.44 16.50
C ALA A 117 -0.02 -36.52 16.57
N ALA A 118 -0.74 -36.51 17.68
CA ALA A 118 -1.85 -35.57 17.91
C ALA A 118 -1.33 -34.12 17.96
N GLU A 119 -0.20 -33.87 18.63
CA GLU A 119 0.45 -32.55 18.63
C GLU A 119 0.89 -32.10 17.23
N ALA A 120 1.45 -33.01 16.43
CA ALA A 120 1.84 -32.73 15.06
C ALA A 120 0.64 -32.39 14.17
N LEU A 121 -0.51 -33.05 14.38
CA LEU A 121 -1.77 -32.72 13.70
C LEU A 121 -2.27 -31.33 14.11
N SER A 122 -2.22 -30.97 15.39
CA SER A 122 -2.56 -29.62 15.83
C SER A 122 -1.65 -28.55 15.21
N ALA A 123 -0.34 -28.83 15.10
CA ALA A 123 0.60 -27.93 14.44
C ALA A 123 0.32 -27.77 12.93
N PHE A 124 -0.15 -28.82 12.27
CA PHE A 124 -0.57 -28.77 10.87
C PHE A 124 -1.77 -27.84 10.67
N GLU A 125 -2.81 -27.98 11.50
CA GLU A 125 -4.00 -27.14 11.42
C GLU A 125 -3.68 -25.67 11.72
N GLU A 126 -2.75 -25.41 12.65
CA GLU A 126 -2.26 -24.05 12.91
C GLU A 126 -1.51 -23.47 11.71
N ALA A 127 -0.64 -24.25 11.04
CA ALA A 127 0.03 -23.81 9.82
C ALA A 127 -0.98 -23.49 8.70
N ARG A 128 -2.00 -24.35 8.52
CA ARG A 128 -3.08 -24.12 7.58
C ARG A 128 -3.88 -22.86 7.90
N ARG A 129 -4.16 -22.62 9.19
CA ARG A 129 -4.85 -21.42 9.65
C ARG A 129 -4.07 -20.16 9.31
N VAL A 130 -2.76 -20.13 9.59
CA VAL A 130 -1.87 -19.00 9.25
C VAL A 130 -1.87 -18.76 7.74
N GLN A 131 -1.77 -19.81 6.93
CA GLN A 131 -1.82 -19.69 5.47
C GLN A 131 -3.13 -19.04 4.99
N LEU A 132 -4.27 -19.49 5.52
CA LEU A 132 -5.58 -18.95 5.16
C LEU A 132 -5.76 -17.50 5.62
N ASP A 133 -5.32 -17.16 6.83
CA ASP A 133 -5.37 -15.79 7.36
C ASP A 133 -4.53 -14.83 6.51
N VAL A 134 -3.32 -15.26 6.14
CA VAL A 134 -2.43 -14.50 5.26
C VAL A 134 -3.05 -14.28 3.88
N ILE A 135 -3.69 -15.29 3.28
CA ILE A 135 -4.40 -15.15 2.01
C ILE A 135 -5.57 -14.16 2.17
N ALA A 136 -6.38 -14.31 3.21
CA ALA A 136 -7.54 -13.45 3.47
C ALA A 136 -7.11 -12.00 3.62
N LYS A 137 -6.04 -11.76 4.41
CA LYS A 137 -5.46 -10.43 4.62
C LYS A 137 -4.92 -9.83 3.31
N ALA A 138 -4.17 -10.60 2.52
CA ALA A 138 -3.65 -10.14 1.24
C ALA A 138 -4.76 -9.71 0.28
N ARG A 139 -5.84 -10.50 0.18
CA ARG A 139 -7.01 -10.16 -0.64
C ARG A 139 -7.73 -8.93 -0.13
N ALA A 140 -7.94 -8.83 1.19
CA ALA A 140 -8.56 -7.67 1.80
C ALA A 140 -7.76 -6.38 1.51
N THR A 141 -6.44 -6.41 1.70
CA THR A 141 -5.55 -5.27 1.40
C THR A 141 -5.54 -4.91 -0.08
N TYR A 142 -5.59 -5.90 -0.99
CA TYR A 142 -5.72 -5.65 -2.42
C TYR A 142 -6.99 -4.87 -2.76
N PHE A 143 -8.15 -5.29 -2.23
CA PHE A 143 -9.40 -4.59 -2.48
C PHE A 143 -9.48 -3.23 -1.78
N GLN A 144 -8.85 -3.07 -0.60
CA GLN A 144 -8.70 -1.76 0.04
C GLN A 144 -7.91 -0.79 -0.84
N LEU A 145 -6.82 -1.26 -1.44
CA LEU A 145 -6.01 -0.45 -2.36
C LEU A 145 -6.81 -0.07 -3.61
N ALA A 146 -7.53 -1.02 -4.22
CA ALA A 146 -8.39 -0.74 -5.37
C ALA A 146 -9.45 0.33 -5.04
N ASN A 147 -10.14 0.18 -3.90
CA ASN A 147 -11.13 1.15 -3.45
C ASN A 147 -10.52 2.54 -3.20
N ALA A 148 -9.30 2.61 -2.66
CA ALA A 148 -8.61 3.87 -2.43
C ALA A 148 -8.29 4.60 -3.75
N TYR A 149 -7.91 3.86 -4.80
CA TYR A 149 -7.72 4.43 -6.14
C TYR A 149 -9.03 4.96 -6.74
N ASP A 150 -10.11 4.21 -6.62
CA ASP A 150 -11.44 4.66 -7.09
C ASP A 150 -11.87 5.95 -6.37
N GLN A 151 -11.62 6.04 -5.06
CA GLN A 151 -11.89 7.25 -4.28
C GLN A 151 -11.03 8.44 -4.73
N LEU A 152 -9.75 8.23 -5.05
CA LEU A 152 -8.89 9.28 -5.60
C LEU A 152 -9.41 9.78 -6.95
N GLU A 153 -9.89 8.88 -7.80
CA GLU A 153 -10.48 9.26 -9.09
C GLU A 153 -11.73 10.12 -8.90
N ILE A 154 -12.64 9.73 -8.00
CA ILE A 154 -13.85 10.50 -7.68
C ILE A 154 -13.48 11.87 -7.09
N ASN A 155 -12.53 11.93 -6.17
CA ASN A 155 -12.10 13.20 -5.58
C ASN A 155 -11.49 14.14 -6.63
N ASN A 156 -10.69 13.63 -7.57
CA ASN A 156 -10.15 14.42 -8.67
C ASN A 156 -11.25 14.97 -9.59
N LYS A 157 -12.29 14.17 -9.87
CA LYS A 157 -13.47 14.63 -10.62
C LYS A 157 -14.20 15.74 -9.86
N ASN A 158 -14.41 15.58 -8.56
CA ASN A 158 -15.04 16.60 -7.70
C ASN A 158 -14.25 17.91 -7.69
N LEU A 159 -12.92 17.85 -7.56
CA LEU A 159 -12.07 19.04 -7.62
C LEU A 159 -12.16 19.73 -8.98
N THR A 160 -12.25 18.97 -10.07
CA THR A 160 -12.42 19.52 -11.41
C THR A 160 -13.76 20.24 -11.56
N SER A 161 -14.86 19.63 -11.07
CA SER A 161 -16.18 20.27 -11.07
C SER A 161 -16.23 21.52 -10.20
N LEU A 162 -15.60 21.52 -9.02
CA LEU A 162 -15.52 22.70 -8.15
C LEU A 162 -14.73 23.84 -8.80
N LYS A 163 -13.64 23.54 -9.51
CA LYS A 163 -12.89 24.53 -10.30
C LYS A 163 -13.78 25.17 -11.37
N GLN A 164 -14.51 24.36 -12.14
CA GLN A 164 -15.44 24.85 -13.17
C GLN A 164 -16.52 25.79 -12.58
N ILE A 165 -17.11 25.44 -11.43
CA ILE A 165 -18.10 26.29 -10.75
C ILE A 165 -17.47 27.63 -10.30
N SER A 166 -16.24 27.58 -9.79
CA SER A 166 -15.53 28.79 -9.36
C SER A 166 -15.23 29.73 -10.54
N ASP A 167 -14.86 29.17 -11.69
CA ASP A 167 -14.57 29.93 -12.91
C ASP A 167 -15.85 30.54 -13.51
N ILE A 168 -16.96 29.79 -13.52
CA ILE A 168 -18.27 30.32 -13.94
C ILE A 168 -18.69 31.48 -13.03
N SER A 169 -18.54 31.33 -11.71
CA SER A 169 -18.88 32.37 -10.73
C SER A 169 -18.03 33.63 -10.92
N ARG A 170 -16.71 33.48 -11.13
CA ARG A 170 -15.80 34.59 -11.46
C ARG A 170 -16.22 35.29 -12.75
N SER A 171 -16.46 34.54 -13.83
CA SER A 171 -16.87 35.11 -15.11
C SER A 171 -18.21 35.85 -15.04
N ARG A 172 -19.15 35.37 -14.23
CA ARG A 172 -20.44 36.02 -13.99
C ARG A 172 -20.27 37.31 -13.18
N GLY A 173 -19.44 37.29 -12.15
CA GLY A 173 -19.09 38.47 -11.36
C GLY A 173 -18.45 39.57 -12.22
N GLU A 174 -17.46 39.21 -13.05
CA GLU A 174 -16.83 40.14 -13.99
C GLU A 174 -17.83 40.73 -14.99
N ARG A 175 -18.75 39.92 -15.50
CA ARG A 175 -19.82 40.38 -16.40
C ARG A 175 -20.78 41.34 -15.70
N ALA A 176 -21.18 41.05 -14.47
CA ALA A 176 -22.05 41.92 -13.69
C ALA A 176 -21.37 43.27 -13.41
N TYR A 177 -20.13 43.24 -12.93
CA TYR A 177 -19.33 44.44 -12.70
C TYR A 177 -19.12 45.28 -13.98
N ARG A 178 -18.87 44.62 -15.12
CA ARG A 178 -18.77 45.31 -16.41
C ARG A 178 -20.09 45.94 -16.83
N ARG A 179 -21.23 45.27 -16.62
CA ARG A 179 -22.55 45.79 -16.94
C ARG A 179 -22.86 47.05 -16.13
N ASP A 180 -22.66 47.02 -14.82
CA ASP A 180 -22.90 48.17 -13.95
C ASP A 180 -22.05 49.38 -14.35
N ARG A 181 -20.77 49.15 -14.68
CA ARG A 181 -19.89 50.21 -15.15
C ARG A 181 -20.34 50.83 -16.49
N LEU A 182 -20.80 50.01 -17.43
CA LEU A 182 -21.35 50.51 -18.70
C LEU A 182 -22.65 51.29 -18.49
N GLN A 183 -23.48 50.88 -17.54
CA GLN A 183 -24.74 51.54 -17.23
C GLN A 183 -24.52 52.88 -16.53
N GLN A 184 -23.52 52.98 -15.64
CA GLN A 184 -23.08 54.24 -15.05
C GLN A 184 -22.56 55.20 -16.14
N ALA A 185 -21.67 54.73 -17.02
CA ALA A 185 -21.15 55.55 -18.11
C ALA A 185 -22.24 56.01 -19.10
N ALA A 186 -23.25 55.16 -19.38
CA ALA A 186 -24.41 55.53 -20.18
C ALA A 186 -25.29 56.58 -19.48
N GLY A 187 -25.50 56.46 -18.17
CA GLY A 187 -26.19 57.46 -17.36
C GLY A 187 -25.48 58.81 -17.34
N ASP A 188 -24.15 58.80 -17.16
CA ASP A 188 -23.32 60.01 -17.18
C ASP A 188 -23.36 60.70 -18.56
N ALA A 189 -23.33 59.93 -19.66
CA ALA A 189 -23.47 60.47 -21.02
C ALA A 189 -24.86 61.07 -21.28
N ALA A 190 -25.93 60.43 -20.79
CA ALA A 190 -27.29 60.96 -20.88
C ALA A 190 -27.47 62.25 -20.06
N GLY A 191 -26.85 62.33 -18.87
CA GLY A 191 -26.81 63.55 -18.05
C GLY A 191 -26.10 64.71 -18.74
N PHE A 192 -24.98 64.44 -19.43
CA PHE A 192 -24.29 65.44 -20.25
C PHE A 192 -25.14 65.94 -21.43
N GLY A 193 -25.87 65.05 -22.11
CA GLY A 193 -26.81 65.43 -23.18
C GLY A 193 -27.96 66.32 -22.69
N ALA A 194 -28.54 66.01 -21.53
CA ALA A 194 -29.58 66.82 -20.91
C ALA A 194 -29.08 68.20 -20.47
N GLN A 195 -27.85 68.31 -19.97
CA GLN A 195 -27.21 69.59 -19.63
C GLN A 195 -26.97 70.48 -20.86
N PHE A 196 -26.65 69.89 -22.02
CA PHE A 196 -26.47 70.62 -23.28
C PHE A 196 -27.78 71.12 -23.88
N ILE A 197 -28.86 70.33 -23.82
CA ILE A 197 -30.19 70.76 -24.29
C ILE A 197 -30.78 71.82 -23.36
N GLY A 198 -30.63 71.70 -22.03
CA GLY A 198 -31.10 72.72 -21.08
C GLY A 198 -30.40 74.08 -21.20
N ARG A 199 -29.18 74.11 -21.76
CA ARG A 199 -28.46 75.37 -22.04
C ARG A 199 -28.79 75.99 -23.40
N ALA A 200 -29.36 75.22 -24.34
CA ALA A 200 -29.82 75.74 -25.63
C ALA A 200 -31.22 76.39 -25.56
N VAL A 201 -32.04 76.04 -24.57
CA VAL A 201 -33.43 76.54 -24.42
C VAL A 201 -33.53 77.88 -23.66
N THR A 202 -32.45 78.36 -23.03
CA THR A 202 -32.48 79.60 -22.22
C THR A 202 -31.99 80.86 -22.94
N THR A 203 -31.72 80.80 -24.25
CA THR A 203 -31.27 81.96 -25.04
C THR A 203 -32.23 82.35 -26.18
N GLU A 204 -33.54 82.14 -26.02
CA GLU A 204 -34.53 82.62 -26.99
C GLU A 204 -35.78 83.12 -26.25
N HIS A 205 -35.67 84.30 -25.64
CA HIS A 205 -36.81 85.05 -25.12
C HIS A 205 -36.63 86.53 -25.44
N ALA A 206 -36.86 86.88 -26.70
CA ALA A 206 -37.35 88.21 -27.11
C ALA A 206 -37.81 88.17 -28.58
N ASP A 207 -39.08 88.55 -28.75
CA ASP A 207 -39.72 89.14 -29.93
C ASP A 207 -40.37 88.29 -31.05
N GLU A 208 -41.67 88.61 -31.19
CA GLU A 208 -42.60 88.55 -32.33
C GLU A 208 -43.25 87.26 -32.86
N PRO A 209 -44.56 87.32 -33.24
CA PRO A 209 -45.33 86.19 -33.73
C PRO A 209 -45.39 86.16 -35.26
N ARG A 210 -44.91 85.09 -35.91
CA ARG A 210 -45.35 84.73 -37.26
C ARG A 210 -45.60 83.23 -37.42
N ARG A 211 -46.80 82.96 -37.94
CA ARG A 211 -47.31 81.67 -38.42
C ARG A 211 -46.30 80.97 -39.33
N VAL A 212 -46.06 79.66 -39.11
CA VAL A 212 -45.79 78.70 -40.19
C VAL A 212 -46.35 77.33 -39.78
N CYS A 213 -47.16 76.75 -40.66
CA CYS A 213 -47.63 75.36 -40.64
C CYS A 213 -46.50 74.38 -41.05
N ALA A 214 -46.43 73.21 -40.42
CA ALA A 214 -46.04 71.92 -41.02
C ALA A 214 -46.34 70.83 -39.97
N ALA A 215 -47.35 69.96 -40.11
CA ALA A 215 -47.49 68.82 -41.02
C ALA A 215 -46.40 67.74 -40.82
N TRP A 216 -46.84 66.58 -40.29
CA TRP A 216 -46.37 65.17 -40.43
C TRP A 216 -46.59 64.45 -39.08
N SER A 217 -47.66 63.68 -38.85
CA SER A 217 -48.10 62.37 -39.39
C SER A 217 -47.39 61.14 -38.79
N ALA A 218 -48.23 60.23 -38.25
CA ALA A 218 -48.01 58.82 -37.86
C ALA A 218 -47.22 58.58 -36.55
N GLY A 219 -47.62 57.72 -35.63
CA GLY A 219 -48.57 56.59 -35.66
C GLY A 219 -47.91 55.32 -35.07
N CYS A 220 -48.71 54.53 -34.33
CA CYS A 220 -48.43 53.18 -33.76
C CYS A 220 -47.63 53.17 -32.44
N SER A 221 -48.15 52.74 -31.27
CA SER A 221 -49.04 51.60 -30.90
C SER A 221 -48.46 50.21 -31.19
N ASP A 222 -48.24 49.48 -30.09
CA ASP A 222 -48.02 48.03 -29.91
C ASP A 222 -46.73 47.42 -30.54
N ASN A 223 -46.05 46.42 -29.98
CA ASN A 223 -46.41 45.38 -29.00
C ASN A 223 -45.15 44.62 -28.50
N LYS A 224 -45.31 43.93 -27.37
CA LYS A 224 -44.56 42.76 -26.82
C LYS A 224 -43.11 42.91 -26.36
#